data_AF-A0A659R9E1-F1
#
_entry.id   AF-A0A659R9E1-F1
#
_cell.length_a   1.000
_cell.length_b   1.000
_cell.length_c   1.000
_cell.angle_alpha   90.00
_cell.angle_beta   90.00
_cell.angle_gamma   90.00
#
_symmetry.space_group_name_H-M   'P 1'
#
loop_
_entity.id
_entity.type
_entity.pdbx_description
1 polymer ?
#
loop_
_entity_poly.entity_id
_entity_poly.type
_entity_poly.pdbx_seq_one_letter_code
_entity_poly.pdbx_strand_id
1 'polypeptide(L)'
;MNLDDKALFLDAMEDVQPLKRHTDVHWQPTRNLKTPQRIDTLQLDNFLTTGFLDILPLNEPLEFRREGLQQGVIDKLRSGK
;
A
#
# COMPACT_ATOMS: atom_id res chain seq x y z
N MET A 1 -20.84 44.07 -3.52
CA MET A 1 -19.37 44.12 -3.49
C MET A 1 -19.00 45.48 -2.98
N ASN A 2 -18.41 45.56 -1.79
CA ASN A 2 -18.04 46.84 -1.19
C ASN A 2 -16.90 47.47 -1.99
N LEU A 3 -16.86 48.80 -2.07
CA LEU A 3 -15.80 49.54 -2.75
C LEU A 3 -14.43 49.30 -2.06
N ASP A 4 -14.45 49.10 -0.74
CA ASP A 4 -13.26 48.83 0.08
C ASP A 4 -12.60 47.49 -0.28
N ASP A 5 -13.37 46.46 -0.62
CA ASP A 5 -12.85 45.14 -1.01
C ASP A 5 -12.07 45.23 -2.33
N LYS A 6 -12.48 46.14 -3.24
CA LYS A 6 -11.80 46.35 -4.53
C LYS A 6 -10.48 47.09 -4.34
N ALA A 7 -10.46 48.10 -3.48
CA ALA A 7 -9.24 48.85 -3.19
C ALA A 7 -8.18 47.96 -2.51
N LEU A 8 -8.61 47.17 -1.52
CA LEU A 8 -7.74 46.21 -0.83
C LEU A 8 -7.17 45.15 -1.79
N PHE A 9 -7.99 44.65 -2.72
CA PHE A 9 -7.53 43.68 -3.71
C PHE A 9 -6.51 44.29 -4.69
N LEU A 10 -6.70 45.54 -5.12
CA LEU A 10 -5.78 46.20 -6.05
C LEU A 10 -4.43 46.51 -5.39
N ASP A 11 -4.44 46.96 -4.14
CA ASP A 11 -3.23 47.18 -3.33
C ASP A 11 -2.45 45.87 -3.14
N ALA A 12 -3.15 44.79 -2.80
CA ALA A 12 -2.54 43.47 -2.61
C ALA A 12 -2.00 42.84 -3.90
N MET A 13 -2.44 43.28 -5.09
CA MET A 13 -2.05 42.73 -6.40
C MET A 13 -1.15 43.69 -7.20
N GLU A 14 -0.70 44.81 -6.61
CA GLU A 14 0.04 45.88 -7.29
C GLU A 14 1.34 45.37 -7.94
N ASP A 15 1.98 44.36 -7.37
CA ASP A 15 3.26 43.79 -7.83
C ASP A 15 3.10 42.59 -8.79
N VAL A 16 1.88 42.16 -9.08
CA VAL A 16 1.63 40.96 -9.89
C VAL A 16 1.75 41.27 -11.38
N GLN A 17 2.78 40.72 -12.04
CA GLN A 17 2.95 40.82 -13.49
C GLN A 17 2.35 39.60 -14.22
N PRO A 18 1.50 39.81 -15.26
CA PRO A 18 1.03 38.72 -16.10
C PRO A 18 2.20 37.96 -16.74
N LEU A 19 2.13 36.63 -16.74
CA LEU A 19 3.21 35.83 -17.31
C LEU A 19 3.34 36.09 -18.82
N LYS A 20 4.56 36.45 -19.26
CA LYS A 20 4.86 36.87 -20.64
C LYS A 20 4.50 35.84 -21.72
N ARG A 21 4.37 34.56 -21.35
CA ARG A 21 4.01 33.46 -22.25
C ARG A 21 2.93 32.58 -21.64
N HIS A 22 1.78 33.17 -21.32
CA HIS A 22 0.65 32.48 -20.70
C HIS A 22 0.24 31.18 -21.44
N THR A 23 0.44 31.12 -22.76
CA THR A 23 0.13 29.95 -23.60
C THR A 23 1.16 28.82 -23.51
N ASP A 24 2.39 29.10 -23.05
CA ASP A 24 3.46 28.09 -22.90
C ASP A 24 3.45 27.44 -21.51
N VAL A 25 2.69 27.99 -20.56
CA VAL A 25 2.61 27.50 -19.18
C VAL A 25 1.65 26.32 -19.11
N HIS A 26 2.16 25.15 -19.47
CA HIS A 26 1.43 23.91 -19.30
C HIS A 26 1.56 23.48 -17.84
N TRP A 27 0.50 23.67 -17.05
CA TRP A 27 0.39 23.06 -15.73
C TRP A 27 0.39 21.54 -15.90
N GLN A 28 1.53 20.90 -15.69
CA GLN A 28 1.64 19.44 -15.67
C GLN A 28 1.36 18.96 -14.24
N PRO A 29 0.24 18.25 -13.99
CA PRO A 29 0.01 17.64 -12.69
C PRO A 29 1.21 16.77 -12.36
N THR A 30 1.82 16.98 -11.19
CA THR A 30 2.91 16.12 -10.70
C THR A 30 2.45 14.68 -10.80
N ARG A 31 3.08 13.91 -11.70
CA ARG A 31 2.76 12.50 -11.92
C ARG A 31 2.91 11.81 -10.57
N ASN A 32 1.86 11.16 -10.08
CA ASN A 32 1.95 10.31 -8.89
C ASN A 32 3.09 9.31 -9.13
N LEU A 33 4.25 9.56 -8.52
CA LEU A 33 5.38 8.65 -8.52
C LEU A 33 4.88 7.42 -7.75
N LYS A 34 4.47 6.38 -8.49
CA LYS A 34 4.20 5.09 -7.89
C LYS A 34 5.43 4.73 -7.07
N THR A 35 5.24 4.47 -5.78
CA THR A 35 6.33 4.05 -4.91
C THR A 35 6.98 2.83 -5.57
N PRO A 36 8.30 2.85 -5.82
CA PRO A 36 8.97 1.72 -6.43
C PRO A 36 8.70 0.48 -5.58
N GLN A 37 8.25 -0.60 -6.24
CA GLN A 37 8.03 -1.86 -5.56
C GLN A 37 9.38 -2.36 -5.07
N ARG A 38 9.59 -2.30 -3.76
CA ARG A 38 10.77 -2.87 -3.13
C ARG A 38 10.59 -4.38 -3.13
N ILE A 39 11.33 -5.06 -3.99
CA ILE A 39 11.43 -6.52 -3.94
C ILE A 39 12.11 -6.86 -2.61
N ASP A 40 11.38 -7.53 -1.73
CA ASP A 40 11.96 -8.08 -0.52
C ASP A 40 12.78 -9.31 -0.91
N THR A 41 14.08 -9.15 -1.01
CA THR A 41 14.99 -10.24 -1.40
C THR A 41 15.00 -11.38 -0.37
N LEU A 42 14.54 -11.15 0.87
CA LEU A 42 14.38 -12.20 1.88
C LEU A 42 13.22 -13.15 1.56
N GLN A 43 12.25 -12.71 0.75
CA GLN A 43 11.12 -13.54 0.32
C GLN A 43 11.44 -14.39 -0.92
N LEU A 44 12.62 -14.22 -1.53
CA LEU A 44 13.02 -14.99 -2.72
C LEU A 44 13.16 -16.48 -2.43
N ASP A 45 13.53 -16.84 -1.19
CA ASP A 45 13.66 -18.24 -0.74
C ASP A 45 12.36 -18.82 -0.14
N ASN A 46 11.27 -18.05 -0.16
CA ASN A 46 9.99 -18.53 0.37
C ASN A 46 9.35 -19.54 -0.60
N PHE A 47 9.43 -20.82 -0.25
CA PHE A 47 8.90 -21.93 -1.05
C PHE A 47 7.38 -22.13 -0.89
N LEU A 48 6.69 -21.35 -0.06
CA LEU A 48 5.25 -21.50 0.19
C LEU A 48 4.44 -21.05 -1.04
N THR A 49 3.47 -21.86 -1.45
CA THR A 49 2.63 -21.62 -2.62
C THR A 49 1.30 -20.97 -2.24
N THR A 50 0.77 -20.09 -3.10
CA THR A 50 -0.51 -19.38 -2.90
C THR A 50 -1.61 -19.76 -3.91
N GLY A 51 -1.28 -20.54 -4.93
CA GLY A 51 -2.24 -21.02 -5.94
C GLY A 51 -2.88 -22.35 -5.55
N PHE A 52 -4.04 -22.66 -6.15
CA PHE A 52 -4.79 -23.91 -5.96
C PHE A 52 -5.11 -24.20 -4.48
N LEU A 53 -5.68 -23.22 -3.79
CA LEU A 53 -6.03 -23.36 -2.38
C LEU A 53 -7.26 -24.26 -2.21
N ASP A 54 -7.10 -25.33 -1.43
CA ASP A 54 -8.20 -26.15 -0.94
C ASP A 54 -8.80 -25.46 0.30
N ILE A 55 -9.99 -24.87 0.15
CA ILE A 55 -10.67 -24.15 1.23
C ILE A 55 -11.30 -25.17 2.20
N LEU A 56 -10.75 -25.23 3.42
CA LEU A 56 -11.26 -26.12 4.46
C LEU A 56 -12.54 -25.56 5.11
N PRO A 57 -13.61 -26.37 5.25
CA PRO A 57 -14.80 -26.02 6.01
C PRO A 57 -14.52 -25.76 7.51
N LEU A 58 -15.27 -24.86 8.13
CA LEU A 58 -15.08 -24.51 9.56
C LEU A 58 -15.45 -25.63 10.54
N ASN A 59 -16.22 -26.62 10.09
CA ASN A 59 -16.59 -27.79 10.88
C ASN A 59 -15.52 -28.90 10.82
N GLU A 60 -14.52 -28.77 9.96
CA GLU A 60 -13.43 -29.73 9.84
C GLU A 60 -12.23 -29.25 10.70
N PRO A 61 -11.72 -30.09 11.62
CA PRO A 61 -10.55 -29.73 12.41
C PRO A 61 -9.30 -29.75 11.54
N LEU A 62 -8.39 -28.80 11.80
CA LEU A 62 -7.11 -28.72 11.09
C LEU A 62 -6.12 -29.74 11.66
N GLU A 63 -6.02 -30.90 11.01
CA GLU A 63 -5.16 -32.00 11.45
C GLU A 63 -4.22 -32.48 10.34
N PHE A 64 -2.95 -32.70 10.70
CA PHE A 64 -1.96 -33.30 9.80
C PHE A 64 -0.99 -34.18 10.60
N ARG A 65 -0.79 -35.42 10.16
CA ARG A 65 0.21 -36.34 10.73
C ARG A 65 1.03 -36.96 9.61
N ARG A 66 2.34 -36.72 9.65
CA ARG A 66 3.28 -37.41 8.77
C ARG A 66 3.45 -38.86 9.22
N GLU A 67 3.47 -39.78 8.25
CA GLU A 67 3.78 -41.18 8.49
C GLU A 67 5.18 -41.36 9.11
N GLY A 68 5.32 -42.35 9.99
CA GLY A 68 6.57 -42.61 10.70
C GLY A 68 6.87 -41.67 11.89
N LEU A 69 6.00 -40.70 12.19
CA LEU A 69 6.13 -39.91 13.43
C LEU A 69 5.74 -40.71 14.67
N GLN A 70 6.63 -40.67 15.67
CA GLN A 70 6.40 -41.25 16.99
C GLN A 70 5.23 -40.56 17.69
N GLN A 71 4.40 -41.34 18.38
CA GLN A 71 3.22 -40.84 19.10
C GLN A 71 3.56 -39.73 20.11
N GLY A 72 4.71 -39.83 20.78
CA GLY A 72 5.17 -38.80 21.71
C GLY A 72 5.38 -37.41 21.10
N VAL A 73 5.61 -37.31 19.78
CA VAL A 73 5.69 -36.01 19.07
C VAL A 73 4.31 -35.37 18.98
N ILE A 74 3.26 -36.17 18.73
CA ILE A 74 1.87 -35.70 18.71
C ILE A 74 1.42 -35.32 20.12
N ASP A 75 1.79 -36.11 21.11
CA ASP A 75 1.47 -35.82 22.51
C ASP A 75 2.18 -34.54 23.00
N LYS A 76 3.36 -34.23 22.46
CA LYS A 76 4.06 -32.95 22.69
C LYS A 76 3.28 -31.76 22.14
N LEU A 77 2.72 -31.86 20.92
CA LEU A 77 1.86 -30.83 20.35
C LEU A 77 0.62 -30.58 21.23
N ARG A 78 0.04 -31.64 21.81
CA ARG A 78 -1.13 -31.54 22.70
C ARG A 78 -0.80 -30.96 24.08
N SER A 79 0.37 -31.26 24.62
CA SER A 79 0.78 -30.87 25.98
C SER A 79 1.52 -29.52 26.05
N GLY A 80 1.91 -28.95 24.91
CA GLY A 80 2.44 -27.59 24.82
C GLY A 80 3.78 -27.37 25.54
N LYS A 81 4.56 -28.43 25.79
CA LYS A 81 5.90 -28.33 26.37
C LYS A 81 6.99 -28.06 25.33
#